data_AF-A0A2E7JTM3-F1
#
_entry.id   AF-A0A2E7JTM3-F1
#
_cell.length_a   1.000
_cell.length_b   1.000
_cell.length_c   1.000
_cell.angle_alpha   90.00
_cell.angle_beta   90.00
_cell.angle_gamma   90.00
#
_symmetry.space_group_name_H-M   'P 1'
#
loop_
_entity.id
_entity.type
_entity.pdbx_description
1 polymer ?
#
loop_
_entity_poly.entity_id
_entity_poly.type
_entity_poly.pdbx_seq_one_letter_code
_entity_poly.pdbx_strand_id
1 'polypeptide(L)'
;MSSALYISDLDGTLLRPDGTLSPASRDGLNRLIADGLHFTVATARSIASIRHLLAGLDLRLPVVNLNGALLSDVSSGRHQYVQAIPPEIAAVVYEQTRAMGPYPFISTCGPRGDALYYNRVENAGMQWLVDDRLDAGDERLQQIEDLRAALCEQVLAFTIIVHQPALLQTLQATLEERCPGRLQMYIFPNGYSQSGDTWLTICHVRATKDRAIRKLLTRGNYRVEDLTVFGDGDNDIGMFELAPRAIATANATKRLRNLATDVIGPNSEDGVVRYLSAQMR
;
A
#
# COMPACT_ATOMS: atom_id res chain seq x y z
N MET A 1 -4.26 -12.67 28.46
CA MET A 1 -3.27 -11.61 28.22
C MET A 1 -3.42 -11.19 26.77
N SER A 2 -3.47 -9.90 26.47
CA SER A 2 -3.46 -9.42 25.08
C SER A 2 -2.04 -9.61 24.53
N SER A 3 -1.90 -10.27 23.39
CA SER A 3 -0.60 -10.47 22.74
C SER A 3 -0.20 -9.20 22.00
N ALA A 4 1.08 -8.80 22.09
CA ALA A 4 1.62 -7.69 21.32
C ALA A 4 1.53 -7.96 19.81
N LEU A 5 1.08 -6.96 19.05
CA LEU A 5 0.94 -7.03 17.60
C LEU A 5 1.99 -6.15 16.93
N TYR A 6 2.68 -6.71 15.95
CA TYR A 6 3.72 -6.04 15.18
C TYR A 6 3.31 -5.91 13.72
N ILE A 7 3.38 -4.70 13.18
CA ILE A 7 2.97 -4.42 11.80
C ILE A 7 4.08 -3.65 11.09
N SER A 8 4.60 -4.21 10.01
CA SER A 8 5.64 -3.54 9.23
C SER A 8 5.11 -3.03 7.89
N ASP A 9 5.53 -1.84 7.47
CA ASP A 9 5.56 -1.54 6.05
C ASP A 9 6.56 -2.45 5.30
N LEU A 10 6.43 -2.50 3.97
CA LEU A 10 7.28 -3.31 3.11
C LEU A 10 8.44 -2.50 2.52
N ASP A 11 8.15 -1.65 1.54
CA ASP A 11 9.13 -0.89 0.78
C ASP A 11 9.91 0.04 1.72
N GLY A 12 11.24 0.10 1.62
CA GLY A 12 12.04 0.95 2.52
C GLY A 12 12.01 0.55 4.01
N THR A 13 11.30 -0.51 4.39
CA THR A 13 11.12 -0.93 5.78
C THR A 13 11.52 -2.39 6.00
N LEU A 14 10.68 -3.34 5.58
CA LEU A 14 10.96 -4.77 5.69
C LEU A 14 11.74 -5.31 4.49
N LEU A 15 11.44 -4.80 3.30
CA LEU A 15 12.13 -5.16 2.07
C LEU A 15 13.43 -4.39 1.95
N ARG A 16 14.42 -5.03 1.33
CA ARG A 16 15.70 -4.41 0.99
C ARG A 16 15.51 -3.35 -0.10
N PRO A 17 16.53 -2.49 -0.32
CA PRO A 17 16.46 -1.45 -1.36
C PRO A 17 16.18 -1.98 -2.78
N ASP A 18 16.49 -3.26 -3.05
CA ASP A 18 16.19 -3.94 -4.32
C ASP A 18 14.75 -4.50 -4.40
N GLY A 19 13.91 -4.24 -3.39
CA GLY A 19 12.54 -4.73 -3.31
C GLY A 19 12.40 -6.19 -2.89
N THR A 20 13.48 -6.85 -2.48
CA THR A 20 13.47 -8.26 -2.07
C THR A 20 13.36 -8.45 -0.56
N LEU A 21 12.80 -9.59 -0.14
CA LEU A 21 12.89 -10.05 1.25
C LEU A 21 14.10 -10.97 1.41
N SER A 22 14.99 -10.64 2.34
CA SER A 22 16.20 -11.42 2.54
C SER A 22 15.95 -12.81 3.14
N PRO A 23 16.82 -13.81 2.86
CA PRO A 23 16.74 -15.11 3.53
C PRO A 23 16.81 -15.00 5.06
N ALA A 24 17.72 -14.15 5.57
CA ALA A 24 17.87 -13.95 7.02
C ALA A 24 16.60 -13.36 7.65
N SER A 25 15.96 -12.38 7.00
CA SER A 25 14.69 -11.80 7.44
C SER A 25 13.57 -12.83 7.38
N ARG A 26 13.49 -13.62 6.30
CA ARG A 26 12.48 -14.69 6.15
C ARG A 26 12.61 -15.74 7.26
N ASP A 27 13.80 -16.28 7.45
CA ASP A 27 14.06 -17.33 8.45
C ASP A 27 13.89 -16.81 9.88
N GLY A 28 14.36 -15.58 10.13
CA GLY A 28 14.21 -14.91 11.42
C GLY A 28 12.75 -14.66 11.77
N LEU A 29 11.97 -14.09 10.86
CA LEU A 29 10.54 -13.87 11.07
C LEU A 29 9.77 -15.16 11.26
N ASN A 30 10.03 -16.20 10.46
CA ASN A 30 9.38 -17.49 10.63
C ASN A 30 9.66 -18.12 11.99
N ARG A 31 10.90 -18.01 12.49
CA ARG A 31 11.23 -18.48 13.84
C ARG A 31 10.44 -17.70 14.89
N LEU A 32 10.45 -16.37 14.82
CA LEU A 32 9.72 -15.54 15.79
C LEU A 32 8.21 -15.81 15.74
N ILE A 33 7.62 -15.99 14.55
CA ILE A 33 6.21 -16.33 14.39
C ILE A 33 5.91 -17.72 14.97
N ALA A 34 6.79 -18.70 14.75
CA ALA A 34 6.67 -20.02 15.35
C ALA A 34 6.71 -19.96 16.88
N ASP A 35 7.53 -19.05 17.43
CA ASP A 35 7.64 -18.78 18.87
C ASP A 35 6.50 -17.90 19.44
N GLY A 36 5.50 -17.55 18.61
CA GLY A 36 4.28 -16.86 19.04
C GLY A 36 4.22 -15.36 18.72
N LEU A 37 5.18 -14.81 17.95
CA LEU A 37 5.10 -13.44 17.45
C LEU A 37 3.84 -13.26 16.57
N HIS A 38 3.00 -12.30 16.95
CA HIS A 38 1.91 -11.86 16.10
C HIS A 38 2.40 -10.75 15.18
N PHE A 39 2.61 -11.10 13.91
CA PHE A 39 3.19 -10.20 12.91
C PHE A 39 2.34 -10.16 11.64
N THR A 40 2.23 -8.97 11.04
CA THR A 40 1.67 -8.78 9.70
C THR A 40 2.30 -7.56 9.02
N VAL A 41 1.86 -7.26 7.80
CA VAL A 41 2.38 -6.14 7.01
C VAL A 41 1.29 -5.19 6.55
N ALA A 42 1.65 -3.92 6.33
CA ALA A 42 0.77 -2.88 5.81
C ALA A 42 1.44 -2.07 4.70
N THR A 43 0.93 -2.17 3.46
CA THR A 43 1.62 -1.67 2.27
C THR A 43 0.69 -0.96 1.28
N ALA A 44 1.26 -0.10 0.43
CA ALA A 44 0.62 0.45 -0.75
C ALA A 44 0.41 -0.59 -1.86
N ARG A 45 1.18 -1.68 -1.83
CA ARG A 45 1.17 -2.74 -2.85
C ARG A 45 -0.13 -3.56 -2.84
N SER A 46 -0.48 -4.15 -3.98
CA SER A 46 -1.61 -5.09 -4.12
C SER A 46 -1.27 -6.47 -3.56
N ILE A 47 -2.28 -7.30 -3.26
CA ILE A 47 -2.05 -8.66 -2.77
C ILE A 47 -1.28 -9.51 -3.79
N ALA A 48 -1.59 -9.37 -5.09
CA ALA A 48 -0.88 -10.06 -6.17
C ALA A 48 0.62 -9.73 -6.17
N SER A 49 0.95 -8.44 -6.01
CA SER A 49 2.34 -7.97 -6.05
C SER A 49 3.17 -8.33 -4.82
N ILE A 50 2.56 -8.70 -3.70
CA ILE A 50 3.30 -9.09 -2.49
C ILE A 50 3.29 -10.59 -2.24
N ARG A 51 2.43 -11.36 -2.93
CA ARG A 51 2.30 -12.81 -2.73
C ARG A 51 3.64 -13.54 -2.93
N HIS A 52 4.38 -13.18 -3.98
CA HIS A 52 5.69 -13.78 -4.26
C HIS A 52 6.79 -13.25 -3.31
N LEU A 53 6.74 -11.99 -2.90
CA LEU A 53 7.71 -11.40 -1.98
C LEU A 53 7.62 -11.99 -0.58
N LEU A 54 6.39 -12.22 -0.11
CA LEU A 54 6.10 -12.83 1.18
C LEU A 54 6.03 -14.35 1.10
N ALA A 55 6.32 -14.96 -0.07
CA ALA A 55 6.37 -16.40 -0.20
C ALA A 55 7.38 -16.99 0.79
N GLY A 56 6.93 -18.02 1.49
CA GLY A 56 7.70 -18.68 2.53
C GLY A 56 7.67 -18.00 3.89
N LEU A 57 6.93 -16.90 4.09
CA LEU A 57 6.60 -16.39 5.43
C LEU A 57 5.30 -17.05 5.94
N ASP A 58 5.32 -17.59 7.16
CA ASP A 58 4.14 -18.19 7.82
C ASP A 58 3.22 -17.11 8.44
N LEU A 59 2.78 -16.14 7.62
CA LEU A 59 1.87 -15.09 8.10
C LEU A 59 0.49 -15.66 8.41
N ARG A 60 0.10 -15.60 9.69
CA ARG A 60 -1.20 -16.09 10.19
C ARG A 60 -2.27 -15.02 10.29
N LEU A 61 -1.87 -13.76 10.10
CA LEU A 61 -2.73 -12.58 10.19
C LEU A 61 -2.96 -11.99 8.80
N PRO A 62 -4.12 -11.37 8.55
CA PRO A 62 -4.34 -10.72 7.28
C PRO A 62 -3.46 -9.48 7.16
N VAL A 63 -3.13 -9.14 5.92
CA VAL A 63 -2.27 -8.03 5.54
C VAL A 63 -3.08 -6.83 5.08
N VAL A 64 -2.57 -5.63 5.31
CA VAL A 64 -3.17 -4.40 4.81
C VAL A 64 -2.58 -4.09 3.44
N ASN A 65 -3.43 -3.97 2.41
CA ASN A 65 -3.01 -3.69 1.02
C ASN A 65 -3.61 -2.39 0.50
N LEU A 66 -3.04 -1.87 -0.60
CA LEU A 66 -3.53 -0.67 -1.29
C LEU A 66 -3.75 0.49 -0.29
N ASN A 67 -2.75 0.74 0.55
CA ASN A 67 -2.74 1.76 1.60
C ASN A 67 -3.89 1.67 2.60
N GLY A 68 -4.53 0.50 2.77
CA GLY A 68 -5.67 0.35 3.67
C GLY A 68 -7.02 0.23 2.98
N ALA A 69 -7.04 0.21 1.64
CA ALA A 69 -8.26 -0.12 0.91
C ALA A 69 -8.69 -1.57 1.14
N LEU A 70 -7.75 -2.48 1.42
CA LEU A 70 -8.04 -3.90 1.64
C LEU A 70 -7.39 -4.41 2.92
N LEU A 71 -8.07 -5.36 3.58
CA LEU A 71 -7.48 -6.28 4.55
C LEU A 71 -7.64 -7.70 3.99
N SER A 72 -6.54 -8.34 3.61
CA SER A 72 -6.57 -9.58 2.83
C SER A 72 -5.84 -10.72 3.52
N ASP A 73 -6.36 -11.93 3.36
CA ASP A 73 -5.61 -13.14 3.68
C ASP A 73 -4.60 -13.44 2.55
N VAL A 74 -3.31 -13.57 2.89
CA VAL A 74 -2.24 -13.76 1.88
C VAL A 74 -2.36 -15.10 1.16
N SER A 75 -2.73 -16.15 1.89
CA SER A 75 -2.76 -17.51 1.35
C SER A 75 -3.88 -17.68 0.31
N SER A 76 -5.10 -17.33 0.69
CA SER A 76 -6.30 -17.46 -0.13
C SER A 76 -6.52 -16.28 -1.08
N GLY A 77 -5.93 -15.12 -0.81
CA GLY A 77 -6.23 -13.87 -1.50
C GLY A 77 -7.58 -13.25 -1.11
N ARG A 78 -8.34 -13.85 -0.18
CA ARG A 78 -9.67 -13.35 0.19
C ARG A 78 -9.58 -12.02 0.94
N HIS A 79 -10.30 -11.01 0.47
CA HIS A 79 -10.47 -9.76 1.19
C HIS A 79 -11.50 -9.89 2.31
N GLN A 80 -11.07 -9.64 3.53
CA GLN A 80 -11.91 -9.60 4.72
C GLN A 80 -12.53 -8.21 4.93
N TYR A 81 -11.95 -7.18 4.32
CA TYR A 81 -12.43 -5.81 4.36
C TYR A 81 -12.08 -5.14 3.04
N VAL A 82 -13.02 -4.35 2.53
CA VAL A 82 -12.89 -3.57 1.30
C VAL A 82 -13.38 -2.15 1.60
N GLN A 83 -12.54 -1.17 1.28
CA GLN A 83 -12.84 0.25 1.34
C GLN A 83 -12.72 0.85 -0.06
N ALA A 84 -13.75 0.60 -0.86
CA ALA A 84 -13.86 1.15 -2.20
C ALA A 84 -14.23 2.64 -2.19
N ILE A 85 -13.93 3.31 -3.30
CA ILE A 85 -14.48 4.62 -3.65
C ILE A 85 -15.95 4.41 -4.03
N PRO A 86 -16.90 5.16 -3.45
CA PRO A 86 -18.31 5.10 -3.83
C PRO A 86 -18.50 5.33 -5.33
N PRO A 87 -19.40 4.60 -6.01
CA PRO A 87 -19.54 4.66 -7.47
C PRO A 87 -19.76 6.07 -8.02
N GLU A 88 -20.53 6.90 -7.32
CA GLU A 88 -20.80 8.28 -7.71
C GLU A 88 -19.54 9.16 -7.64
N ILE A 89 -18.66 8.89 -6.68
CA ILE A 89 -17.38 9.60 -6.53
C ILE A 89 -16.37 9.06 -7.56
N ALA A 90 -16.34 7.74 -7.79
CA ALA A 90 -15.46 7.13 -8.79
C ALA A 90 -15.77 7.66 -10.20
N ALA A 91 -17.06 7.85 -10.53
CA ALA A 91 -17.48 8.50 -11.77
C ALA A 91 -16.96 9.94 -11.87
N VAL A 92 -17.07 10.73 -10.80
CA VAL A 92 -16.50 12.09 -10.76
C VAL A 92 -14.99 12.08 -11.00
N VAL A 93 -14.25 11.20 -10.31
CA VAL A 93 -12.79 11.07 -10.49
C VAL A 93 -12.46 10.76 -11.95
N TYR A 94 -13.11 9.75 -12.52
CA TYR A 94 -12.92 9.37 -13.92
C TYR A 94 -13.21 10.53 -14.88
N GLU A 95 -14.35 11.21 -14.75
CA GLU A 95 -14.68 12.34 -15.64
C GLU A 95 -13.65 13.45 -15.56
N GLN A 96 -13.23 13.84 -14.36
CA GLN A 96 -12.28 14.95 -14.22
C GLN A 96 -10.89 14.57 -14.73
N THR A 97 -10.43 13.35 -14.47
CA THR A 97 -9.17 12.86 -15.04
C THR A 97 -9.23 12.85 -16.57
N ARG A 98 -10.30 12.33 -17.17
CA ARG A 98 -10.47 12.28 -18.63
C ARG A 98 -10.62 13.67 -19.25
N ALA A 99 -11.36 14.58 -18.60
CA ALA A 99 -11.54 15.95 -19.07
C ALA A 99 -10.21 16.73 -19.12
N MET A 100 -9.26 16.40 -18.24
CA MET A 100 -7.92 16.98 -18.23
C MET A 100 -6.94 16.30 -19.22
N GLY A 101 -7.33 15.19 -19.84
CA GLY A 101 -6.55 14.50 -20.89
C GLY A 101 -6.03 13.10 -20.55
N PRO A 102 -5.42 12.85 -19.38
CA PRO A 102 -4.77 11.57 -19.06
C PRO A 102 -5.72 10.38 -18.97
N TYR A 103 -5.26 9.19 -19.33
CA TYR A 103 -5.92 7.94 -18.94
C TYR A 103 -5.43 7.46 -17.57
N PRO A 104 -6.34 7.13 -16.63
CA PRO A 104 -5.96 6.47 -15.40
C PRO A 104 -5.74 4.97 -15.62
N PHE A 105 -4.98 4.35 -14.73
CA PHE A 105 -5.16 2.94 -14.37
C PHE A 105 -6.22 2.86 -13.26
N ILE A 106 -7.09 1.85 -13.31
CA ILE A 106 -8.17 1.67 -12.33
C ILE A 106 -8.00 0.31 -11.64
N SER A 107 -7.66 0.34 -10.36
CA SER A 107 -7.63 -0.85 -9.50
C SER A 107 -9.02 -1.13 -8.97
N THR A 108 -9.51 -2.35 -9.13
CA THR A 108 -10.84 -2.78 -8.71
C THR A 108 -10.78 -4.14 -8.03
N CYS A 109 -11.84 -4.47 -7.30
CA CYS A 109 -12.12 -5.84 -6.88
C CYS A 109 -13.60 -6.18 -7.11
N GLY A 110 -13.88 -7.46 -7.33
CA GLY A 110 -15.23 -7.92 -7.55
C GLY A 110 -15.37 -9.43 -7.59
N PRO A 111 -16.53 -9.94 -8.02
CA PRO A 111 -16.78 -11.38 -8.17
C PRO A 111 -15.80 -12.09 -9.11
N ARG A 112 -15.17 -11.34 -10.04
CA ARG A 112 -14.17 -11.84 -10.98
C ARG A 112 -12.73 -11.81 -10.42
N GLY A 113 -12.57 -11.42 -9.16
CA GLY A 113 -11.26 -11.18 -8.54
C GLY A 113 -10.86 -9.72 -8.61
N ASP A 114 -9.57 -9.47 -8.37
CA ASP A 114 -8.96 -8.15 -8.50
C ASP A 114 -8.60 -7.87 -9.96
N ALA A 115 -8.73 -6.61 -10.38
CA ALA A 115 -8.30 -6.17 -11.71
C ALA A 115 -7.57 -4.82 -11.65
N LEU A 116 -6.65 -4.62 -12.58
CA LEU A 116 -5.95 -3.38 -12.87
C LEU A 116 -6.22 -3.03 -14.34
N TYR A 117 -7.24 -2.20 -14.55
CA TYR A 117 -7.67 -1.82 -15.89
C TYR A 117 -6.86 -0.64 -16.41
N TYR A 118 -6.53 -0.67 -17.70
CA TYR A 118 -5.96 0.46 -18.43
C TYR A 118 -6.48 0.50 -19.87
N ASN A 119 -6.39 1.66 -20.52
CA ASN A 119 -6.81 1.80 -21.93
C ASN A 119 -5.64 1.72 -22.90
N ARG A 120 -4.67 2.64 -22.71
CA ARG A 120 -3.50 2.81 -23.56
C ARG A 120 -2.35 3.34 -22.73
N VAL A 121 -1.14 3.15 -23.24
CA VAL A 121 0.09 3.71 -22.67
C VAL A 121 0.35 5.07 -23.34
N GLU A 122 0.48 6.13 -22.53
CA GLU A 122 0.67 7.50 -23.04
C GLU A 122 2.07 8.07 -22.75
N ASN A 123 2.85 7.43 -21.88
CA ASN A 123 4.18 7.87 -21.50
C ASN A 123 5.03 6.70 -20.96
N ALA A 124 6.32 6.97 -20.77
CA ALA A 124 7.30 5.97 -20.34
C ALA A 124 7.01 5.42 -18.93
N GLY A 125 6.47 6.21 -18.01
CA GLY A 125 6.07 5.74 -16.67
C GLY A 125 4.89 4.78 -16.72
N MET A 126 3.91 5.03 -17.59
CA MET A 126 2.83 4.07 -17.86
C MET A 126 3.36 2.79 -18.51
N GLN A 127 4.29 2.91 -19.46
CA GLN A 127 4.92 1.75 -20.11
C GLN A 127 5.65 0.90 -19.07
N TRP A 128 6.45 1.53 -18.22
CA TRP A 128 7.15 0.86 -17.14
C TRP A 128 6.19 0.09 -16.22
N LEU A 129 5.08 0.70 -15.81
CA LEU A 129 4.10 0.01 -14.96
C LEU A 129 3.51 -1.22 -15.67
N VAL A 130 3.16 -1.11 -16.96
CA VAL A 130 2.64 -2.23 -17.74
C VAL A 130 3.68 -3.35 -17.84
N ASP A 131 4.92 -3.03 -18.19
CA ASP A 131 6.01 -4.00 -18.33
C ASP A 131 6.29 -4.70 -16.99
N ASP A 132 6.40 -3.95 -15.90
CA ASP A 132 6.60 -4.48 -14.55
C ASP A 132 5.46 -5.44 -14.12
N ARG A 133 4.21 -5.12 -14.48
CA ARG A 133 3.08 -6.02 -14.22
C ARG A 133 3.13 -7.29 -15.06
N LEU A 134 3.52 -7.18 -16.34
CA LEU A 134 3.65 -8.32 -17.24
C LEU A 134 4.79 -9.25 -16.81
N ASP A 135 5.96 -8.70 -16.47
CA ASP A 135 7.13 -9.42 -16.00
C ASP A 135 6.85 -10.14 -14.67
N ALA A 136 6.03 -9.54 -13.80
CA ALA A 136 5.57 -10.15 -12.55
C ALA A 136 4.48 -11.21 -12.73
N GLY A 137 3.96 -11.43 -13.95
CA GLY A 137 2.84 -12.33 -14.22
C GLY A 137 1.54 -11.89 -13.52
N ASP A 138 1.30 -10.57 -13.41
CA ASP A 138 0.14 -10.03 -12.70
C ASP A 138 -1.14 -10.21 -13.53
N GLU A 139 -1.87 -11.30 -13.28
CA GLU A 139 -3.13 -11.68 -13.96
C GLU A 139 -4.24 -10.62 -13.86
N ARG A 140 -4.09 -9.63 -12.97
CA ARG A 140 -5.05 -8.53 -12.82
C ARG A 140 -4.96 -7.53 -13.96
N LEU A 141 -3.81 -7.42 -14.64
CA LEU A 141 -3.60 -6.41 -15.66
C LEU A 141 -4.52 -6.66 -16.87
N GLN A 142 -5.40 -5.72 -17.17
CA GLN A 142 -6.39 -5.85 -18.24
C GLN A 142 -6.48 -4.58 -19.08
N GLN A 143 -6.19 -4.71 -20.38
CA GLN A 143 -6.41 -3.63 -21.33
C GLN A 143 -7.85 -3.64 -21.83
N ILE A 144 -8.57 -2.52 -21.70
CA ILE A 144 -9.96 -2.39 -22.17
C ILE A 144 -10.18 -1.11 -22.97
N GLU A 145 -11.00 -1.18 -24.01
CA GLU A 145 -11.32 -0.04 -24.88
C GLU A 145 -12.16 1.02 -24.17
N ASP A 146 -13.24 0.62 -23.48
CA ASP A 146 -14.03 1.52 -22.67
C ASP A 146 -13.64 1.39 -21.19
N LEU A 147 -12.72 2.25 -20.76
CA LEU A 147 -12.24 2.26 -19.38
C LEU A 147 -13.34 2.62 -18.37
N ARG A 148 -14.44 3.26 -18.79
CA ARG A 148 -15.59 3.52 -17.91
C ARG A 148 -16.24 2.23 -17.41
N ALA A 149 -16.15 1.13 -18.17
CA ALA A 149 -16.72 -0.16 -17.78
C ALA A 149 -16.12 -0.69 -16.46
N ALA A 150 -14.89 -0.31 -16.11
CA ALA A 150 -14.27 -0.67 -14.83
C ALA A 150 -15.00 -0.07 -13.61
N LEU A 151 -15.76 1.02 -13.79
CA LEU A 151 -16.51 1.68 -12.71
C LEU A 151 -17.75 0.88 -12.26
N CYS A 152 -18.12 -0.18 -12.99
CA CYS A 152 -19.17 -1.12 -12.57
C CYS A 152 -18.70 -2.07 -11.46
N GLU A 153 -17.40 -2.16 -11.21
CA GLU A 153 -16.82 -2.93 -10.11
C GLU A 153 -16.55 -2.05 -8.87
N GLN A 154 -16.12 -2.66 -7.76
CA GLN A 154 -15.71 -1.88 -6.60
C GLN A 154 -14.34 -1.25 -6.87
N VAL A 155 -14.34 0.05 -7.17
CA VAL A 155 -13.12 0.81 -7.46
C VAL A 155 -12.34 1.05 -6.18
N LEU A 156 -11.09 0.58 -6.13
CA LEU A 156 -10.20 0.70 -4.99
C LEU A 156 -9.31 1.92 -5.08
N ALA A 157 -8.75 2.16 -6.28
CA ALA A 157 -7.87 3.29 -6.53
C ALA A 157 -7.81 3.67 -8.02
N PHE A 158 -7.54 4.95 -8.27
CA PHE A 158 -7.06 5.44 -9.56
C PHE A 158 -5.57 5.74 -9.45
N THR A 159 -4.82 5.34 -10.47
CA THR A 159 -3.41 5.70 -10.64
C THR A 159 -3.27 6.51 -11.91
N ILE A 160 -2.78 7.75 -11.80
CA ILE A 160 -2.51 8.63 -12.93
C ILE A 160 -1.01 8.88 -12.97
N ILE A 161 -0.39 8.65 -14.13
CA ILE A 161 1.05 8.86 -14.35
C ILE A 161 1.21 9.85 -15.50
N VAL A 162 1.83 11.00 -15.21
CA VAL A 162 2.06 12.05 -16.21
C VAL A 162 3.41 12.73 -16.02
N HIS A 163 3.95 13.27 -17.11
CA HIS A 163 5.21 14.02 -17.05
C HIS A 163 5.07 15.41 -16.39
N GLN A 164 3.87 15.99 -16.35
CA GLN A 164 3.62 17.36 -15.87
C GLN A 164 3.01 17.36 -14.47
N PRO A 165 3.77 17.64 -13.39
CA PRO A 165 3.25 17.59 -12.02
C PRO A 165 2.12 18.60 -11.77
N ALA A 166 2.16 19.76 -12.44
CA ALA A 166 1.16 20.82 -12.31
C ALA A 166 -0.25 20.36 -12.75
N LEU A 167 -0.32 19.42 -13.71
CA LEU A 167 -1.60 18.81 -14.11
C LEU A 167 -2.22 18.02 -12.96
N LEU A 168 -1.42 17.24 -12.23
CA LEU A 168 -1.88 16.45 -11.09
C LEU A 168 -2.31 17.34 -9.92
N GLN A 169 -1.61 18.45 -9.68
CA GLN A 169 -1.99 19.44 -8.67
C GLN A 169 -3.34 20.10 -9.02
N THR A 170 -3.54 20.43 -10.30
CA THR A 170 -4.83 20.97 -10.78
C THR A 170 -5.95 19.95 -10.61
N LEU A 171 -5.71 18.69 -11.02
CA LEU A 171 -6.68 17.60 -10.83
C LEU A 171 -7.00 17.39 -9.34
N GLN A 172 -5.99 17.39 -8.48
CA GLN A 172 -6.17 17.26 -7.03
C GLN A 172 -7.06 18.37 -6.47
N ALA A 173 -6.78 19.63 -6.83
CA ALA A 173 -7.59 20.77 -6.38
C ALA A 173 -9.04 20.68 -6.88
N THR A 174 -9.26 20.32 -8.15
CA THR A 174 -10.60 20.12 -8.71
C THR A 174 -11.35 18.98 -8.00
N LEU A 175 -10.68 17.88 -7.70
CA LEU A 175 -11.30 16.76 -6.99
C LEU A 175 -11.61 17.09 -5.53
N GLU A 176 -10.78 17.88 -4.86
CA GLU A 176 -11.07 18.35 -3.51
C GLU A 176 -12.29 19.29 -3.49
N GLU A 177 -12.44 20.15 -4.49
CA GLU A 177 -13.63 21.02 -4.62
C GLU A 177 -14.90 20.21 -4.89
N ARG A 178 -14.85 19.22 -5.80
CA ARG A 178 -16.04 18.44 -6.19
C ARG A 178 -16.40 17.34 -5.19
N CYS A 179 -15.42 16.83 -4.45
CA CYS A 179 -15.55 15.69 -3.55
C CYS A 179 -14.86 15.98 -2.19
N PRO A 180 -15.24 17.07 -1.48
CA PRO A 180 -14.48 17.56 -0.32
C PRO A 180 -14.42 16.53 0.80
N GLY A 181 -13.19 16.21 1.24
CA GLY A 181 -12.94 15.22 2.29
C GLY A 181 -13.44 13.80 1.98
N ARG A 182 -13.62 13.44 0.70
CA ARG A 182 -14.06 12.09 0.27
C ARG A 182 -12.94 11.24 -0.30
N LEU A 183 -11.84 11.85 -0.71
CA LEU A 183 -10.70 11.19 -1.36
C LEU A 183 -9.42 11.39 -0.55
N GLN A 184 -8.55 10.40 -0.62
CA GLN A 184 -7.16 10.52 -0.19
C GLN A 184 -6.31 10.49 -1.47
N MET A 185 -5.40 11.46 -1.60
CA MET A 185 -4.64 11.69 -2.83
C MET A 185 -3.15 11.82 -2.51
N TYR A 186 -2.32 10.99 -3.14
CA TYR A 186 -0.87 10.96 -2.95
C TYR A 186 -0.19 11.32 -4.27
N ILE A 187 0.52 12.45 -4.31
CA ILE A 187 1.35 12.88 -5.44
C ILE A 187 2.81 12.69 -5.07
N PHE A 188 3.56 11.97 -5.89
CA PHE A 188 4.99 11.76 -5.68
C PHE A 188 5.73 11.56 -7.01
N PRO A 189 7.01 11.97 -7.10
CA PRO A 189 7.85 11.65 -8.26
C PRO A 189 7.91 10.13 -8.45
N ASN A 190 7.79 9.66 -9.70
CA ASN A 190 7.95 8.25 -10.00
C ASN A 190 9.44 7.87 -9.91
N GLY A 191 9.85 7.31 -8.78
CA GLY A 191 11.21 6.82 -8.56
C GLY A 191 11.50 5.49 -9.25
N TYR A 192 10.49 4.83 -9.81
CA TYR A 192 10.64 3.49 -10.40
C TYR A 192 11.11 3.51 -11.86
N SER A 193 10.82 4.59 -12.58
CA SER A 193 11.28 4.80 -13.96
C SER A 193 12.19 6.03 -14.03
N GLN A 194 13.22 5.97 -14.88
CA GLN A 194 14.08 7.13 -15.15
C GLN A 194 13.43 8.18 -16.07
N SER A 195 12.09 8.16 -16.19
CA SER A 195 11.33 8.99 -17.12
C SER A 195 11.01 10.39 -16.59
N GLY A 196 11.20 10.62 -15.28
CA GLY A 196 10.84 11.89 -14.64
C GLY A 196 9.33 12.13 -14.53
N ASP A 197 8.52 11.09 -14.70
CA ASP A 197 7.06 11.18 -14.54
C ASP A 197 6.68 11.35 -13.07
N THR A 198 5.48 11.85 -12.83
CA THR A 198 4.86 11.98 -11.51
C THR A 198 3.64 11.09 -11.40
N TRP A 199 3.49 10.45 -10.24
CA TRP A 199 2.39 9.56 -9.92
C TRP A 199 1.40 10.27 -9.02
N LEU A 200 0.10 10.18 -9.35
CA LEU A 200 -1.02 10.47 -8.45
C LEU A 200 -1.80 9.19 -8.17
N THR A 201 -1.86 8.78 -6.91
CA THR A 201 -2.77 7.72 -6.45
C THR A 201 -3.96 8.35 -5.74
N ILE A 202 -5.17 7.99 -6.16
CA ILE A 202 -6.43 8.45 -5.58
C ILE A 202 -7.15 7.24 -5.00
N CYS A 203 -7.45 7.25 -3.72
CA CYS A 203 -8.26 6.24 -3.06
C CYS A 203 -9.36 6.89 -2.21
N HIS A 204 -10.21 6.07 -1.60
CA HIS A 204 -11.20 6.56 -0.65
C HIS A 204 -10.51 7.24 0.55
N VAL A 205 -11.06 8.33 1.10
CA VAL A 205 -10.46 9.05 2.26
C VAL A 205 -10.20 8.17 3.49
N ARG A 206 -10.92 7.03 3.58
CA ARG A 206 -10.77 6.05 4.67
C ARG A 206 -9.87 4.86 4.34
N ALA A 207 -9.34 4.79 3.12
CA ALA A 207 -8.37 3.77 2.70
C ALA A 207 -6.97 4.21 3.14
N THR A 208 -6.75 4.17 4.45
CA THR A 208 -5.49 4.53 5.11
C THR A 208 -5.01 3.39 6.00
N LYS A 209 -3.68 3.23 6.14
CA LYS A 209 -3.08 2.11 6.89
C LYS A 209 -3.61 2.05 8.32
N ASP A 210 -3.69 3.19 9.01
CA ASP A 210 -4.18 3.29 10.39
C ASP A 210 -5.62 2.78 10.55
N ARG A 211 -6.52 3.11 9.62
CA ARG A 211 -7.92 2.68 9.68
C ARG A 211 -8.04 1.18 9.45
N ALA A 212 -7.28 0.64 8.50
CA ALA A 212 -7.23 -0.80 8.27
C ALA A 212 -6.62 -1.54 9.48
N ILE A 213 -5.58 -0.98 10.09
CA ILE A 213 -4.98 -1.49 11.34
C ILE A 213 -6.02 -1.47 12.48
N ARG A 214 -6.79 -0.39 12.65
CA ARG A 214 -7.88 -0.37 13.66
C ARG A 214 -8.90 -1.49 13.44
N LYS A 215 -9.24 -1.80 12.19
CA LYS A 215 -10.11 -2.94 11.86
C LYS A 215 -9.47 -4.28 12.21
N LEU A 216 -8.18 -4.44 11.94
CA LEU A 216 -7.40 -5.61 12.34
C LEU A 216 -7.38 -5.77 13.86
N LEU A 217 -7.12 -4.69 14.61
CA LEU A 217 -7.10 -4.69 16.07
C LEU A 217 -8.44 -5.16 16.65
N THR A 218 -9.55 -4.57 16.20
CA THR A 218 -10.89 -4.93 16.66
C THR A 218 -11.24 -6.39 16.35
N ARG A 219 -10.92 -6.89 15.16
CA ARG A 219 -11.25 -8.26 14.74
C ARG A 219 -10.38 -9.32 15.42
N GLY A 220 -9.10 -9.00 15.65
CA GLY A 220 -8.16 -9.88 16.32
C GLY A 220 -8.19 -9.80 17.85
N ASN A 221 -9.09 -8.99 18.42
CA ASN A 221 -9.14 -8.68 19.85
C ASN A 221 -7.78 -8.20 20.40
N TYR A 222 -7.04 -7.43 19.60
CA TYR A 222 -5.79 -6.79 20.00
C TYR A 222 -6.06 -5.44 20.64
N ARG A 223 -5.26 -5.11 21.63
CA ARG A 223 -5.25 -3.80 22.26
C ARG A 223 -4.31 -2.86 21.54
N VAL A 224 -4.72 -1.61 21.35
CA VAL A 224 -3.86 -0.59 20.74
C VAL A 224 -2.62 -0.32 21.59
N GLU A 225 -2.71 -0.49 22.93
CA GLU A 225 -1.58 -0.29 23.84
C GLU A 225 -0.42 -1.28 23.61
N ASP A 226 -0.72 -2.42 22.98
CA ASP A 226 0.25 -3.48 22.67
C ASP A 226 0.68 -3.47 21.18
N LEU A 227 0.39 -2.39 20.44
CA LEU A 227 0.72 -2.25 19.02
C LEU A 227 2.13 -1.66 18.83
N THR A 228 2.92 -2.33 17.99
CA THR A 228 4.19 -1.80 17.46
C THR A 228 4.12 -1.73 15.93
N VAL A 229 4.49 -0.59 15.35
CA VAL A 229 4.54 -0.41 13.89
C VAL A 229 5.94 -0.04 13.40
N PHE A 230 6.26 -0.44 12.16
CA PHE A 230 7.50 -0.08 11.48
C PHE A 230 7.20 0.59 10.15
N GLY A 231 7.91 1.66 9.80
CA GLY A 231 7.70 2.37 8.53
C GLY A 231 8.84 3.31 8.16
N ASP A 232 8.77 3.85 6.96
CA ASP A 232 9.78 4.75 6.40
C ASP A 232 9.19 5.98 5.67
N GLY A 233 7.95 5.89 5.18
CA GLY A 233 7.31 6.87 4.31
C GLY A 233 6.20 7.73 4.93
N ASP A 234 5.75 8.75 4.20
CA ASP A 234 4.68 9.64 4.65
C ASP A 234 3.30 8.95 4.73
N ASN A 235 3.08 7.87 3.97
CA ASN A 235 1.88 7.03 4.07
C ASN A 235 1.84 6.19 5.37
N ASP A 236 2.92 6.16 6.15
CA ASP A 236 3.00 5.49 7.45
C ASP A 236 2.64 6.40 8.63
N ILE A 237 2.55 7.72 8.41
CA ILE A 237 2.29 8.71 9.47
C ILE A 237 1.06 8.33 10.29
N GLY A 238 -0.04 7.96 9.65
CA GLY A 238 -1.27 7.60 10.37
C GLY A 238 -1.08 6.39 11.29
N MET A 239 -0.27 5.39 10.90
CA MET A 239 -0.03 4.23 11.78
C MET A 239 0.97 4.56 12.88
N PHE A 240 1.89 5.49 12.66
CA PHE A 240 2.80 6.03 13.68
C PHE A 240 2.03 6.82 14.75
N GLU A 241 1.07 7.66 14.35
CA GLU A 241 0.19 8.39 15.27
C GLU A 241 -0.76 7.46 16.05
N LEU A 242 -1.10 6.30 15.48
CA LEU A 242 -1.95 5.30 16.10
C LEU A 242 -1.21 4.47 17.16
N ALA A 243 0.03 4.08 16.88
CA ALA A 243 0.73 3.07 17.66
C ALA A 243 1.53 3.67 18.83
N PRO A 244 1.43 3.10 20.05
CA PRO A 244 2.26 3.53 21.17
C PRO A 244 3.76 3.31 20.94
N ARG A 245 4.13 2.34 20.10
CA ARG A 245 5.50 2.09 19.66
C ARG A 245 5.57 2.21 18.15
N ALA A 246 6.19 3.28 17.68
CA ALA A 246 6.31 3.61 16.27
C ALA A 246 7.79 3.68 15.90
N ILE A 247 8.27 2.73 15.11
CA ILE A 247 9.70 2.49 14.89
C ILE A 247 10.05 2.87 13.45
N ALA A 248 10.85 3.92 13.28
CA ALA A 248 11.32 4.31 11.94
C ALA A 248 12.61 3.59 11.57
N THR A 249 12.76 3.18 10.30
CA THR A 249 14.07 2.76 9.78
C THR A 249 15.00 3.97 9.59
N ALA A 250 16.32 3.75 9.62
CA ALA A 250 17.28 4.85 9.46
C ALA A 250 17.10 5.61 8.14
N ASN A 251 16.66 4.93 7.08
CA ASN A 251 16.40 5.49 5.75
C ASN A 251 15.04 6.21 5.63
N ALA A 252 14.22 6.24 6.69
CA ALA A 252 12.92 6.90 6.69
C ALA A 252 13.00 8.41 6.41
N THR A 253 11.89 9.00 5.98
CA THR A 253 11.79 10.45 5.79
C THR A 253 12.07 11.17 7.12
N LYS A 254 12.64 12.38 7.04
CA LYS A 254 12.86 13.20 8.25
C LYS A 254 11.55 13.44 9.00
N ARG A 255 10.45 13.62 8.26
CA ARG A 255 9.11 13.83 8.83
C ARG A 255 8.67 12.62 9.65
N LEU A 256 8.79 11.41 9.13
CA LEU A 256 8.39 10.21 9.85
C LEU A 256 9.30 9.92 11.06
N ARG A 257 10.63 10.07 10.92
CA ARG A 257 11.56 9.90 12.06
C ARG A 257 11.25 10.82 13.23
N ASN A 258 10.78 12.03 12.98
CA ASN A 258 10.38 12.96 14.05
C ASN A 258 9.12 12.52 14.83
N LEU A 259 8.31 11.61 14.25
CA LEU A 259 7.14 11.02 14.89
C LEU A 259 7.45 9.67 15.57
N ALA A 260 8.64 9.12 15.34
CA ALA A 260 9.02 7.80 15.81
C ALA A 260 9.34 7.82 17.31
N THR A 261 8.96 6.75 18.01
CA THR A 261 9.37 6.46 19.39
C THR A 261 10.80 5.94 19.46
N ASP A 262 11.27 5.32 18.38
CA ASP A 262 12.64 4.83 18.23
C ASP A 262 13.05 4.79 16.74
N VAL A 263 14.35 4.82 16.49
CA VAL A 263 14.92 4.72 15.14
C VAL A 263 15.90 3.56 15.10
N ILE A 264 15.64 2.60 14.22
CA ILE A 264 16.46 1.39 14.03
C ILE A 264 17.38 1.51 12.82
N GLY A 265 18.24 0.50 12.61
CA GLY A 265 19.09 0.42 11.43
C GLY A 265 18.31 0.48 10.10
N PRO A 266 19.01 0.71 8.97
CA PRO A 266 18.37 0.82 7.66
C PRO A 266 17.78 -0.52 7.21
N ASN A 267 16.84 -0.46 6.27
CA ASN A 267 16.25 -1.66 5.66
C ASN A 267 17.27 -2.53 4.90
N SER A 268 18.38 -1.93 4.42
CA SER A 268 19.50 -2.67 3.81
C SER A 268 20.19 -3.66 4.75
N GLU A 269 19.97 -3.54 6.07
CA GLU A 269 20.58 -4.36 7.11
C GLU A 269 19.58 -5.21 7.89
N ASP A 270 18.39 -5.47 7.33
CA ASP A 270 17.36 -6.29 7.97
C ASP A 270 16.92 -5.71 9.35
N GLY A 271 16.89 -4.39 9.46
CA GLY A 271 16.69 -3.65 10.72
C GLY A 271 15.47 -4.08 11.53
N VAL A 272 14.32 -4.29 10.87
CA VAL A 272 13.07 -4.73 11.51
C VAL A 272 13.26 -6.08 12.21
N VAL A 273 13.82 -7.06 11.52
CA VAL A 273 13.98 -8.42 12.06
C VAL A 273 15.03 -8.45 13.17
N ARG A 274 16.10 -7.67 13.05
CA ARG A 274 17.08 -7.48 14.12
C ARG A 274 16.45 -6.86 15.38
N TYR A 275 15.60 -5.84 15.22
CA TYR A 275 14.87 -5.24 16.33
C TYR A 275 13.95 -6.25 17.03
N LEU A 276 13.12 -6.96 16.26
CA LEU A 276 12.21 -7.96 16.80
C LEU A 276 12.96 -9.08 17.55
N SER A 277 14.07 -9.56 16.97
CA SER A 277 14.90 -10.60 17.59
C SER A 277 15.54 -10.16 18.91
N ALA A 278 15.83 -8.86 19.07
CA ALA A 278 16.41 -8.31 20.30
C ALA A 278 15.37 -8.16 21.42
N GLN A 279 14.10 -7.91 21.07
CA GLN A 279 12.99 -7.77 22.03
C GLN A 279 12.51 -9.11 22.61
N MET A 280 12.80 -10.22 21.92
CA MET A 280 12.32 -11.57 22.26
C MET A 280 13.41 -12.47 22.86
N ARG A 281 14.52 -11.89 23.31
CA ARG A 281 15.54 -12.55 24.15
C ARG A 281 15.24 -12.31 25.61
#